data_AF-A0A925W0X4-F1
#
_entry.id   AF-A0A925W0X4-F1
#
_cell.length_a   1.000
_cell.length_b   1.000
_cell.length_c   1.000
_cell.angle_alpha   90.00
_cell.angle_beta   90.00
_cell.angle_gamma   90.00
#
_symmetry.space_group_name_H-M   'P 1'
#
loop_
_entity.id
_entity.type
_entity.pdbx_description
1 polymer ?
#
loop_
_entity_poly.entity_id
_entity_poly.type
_entity_poly.pdbx_seq_one_letter_code
_entity_poly.pdbx_strand_id
1 'polypeptide(L)'
;MAGVASGAFAAAAVGAQQHRMGGRSGLLGRFILDNEQQYVLVSPKMLSDVRIIAHEGGWALRVAYLSRRSELERRWRDVVDLGAMGHVTISGAEAITAARQLLPRINGFGARQSVVSTAAQMAATWSSPSDGCAYILSRARELHARQVYGDLGSLSYLPASMRLALEMSLHEEQEQRALDGELAELERTWREAEIVAGIADGLLIPPSVATKADQLRSRS
;
A
#
# COMPACT_ATOMS: atom_id res chain seq x y z
N MET A 1 61.16 -13.61 -10.88
CA MET A 1 61.59 -12.72 -11.99
C MET A 1 61.08 -13.30 -13.29
N ALA A 2 60.39 -12.47 -14.10
CA ALA A 2 59.97 -12.62 -15.50
C ALA A 2 59.14 -13.89 -15.88
N GLY A 3 58.05 -13.85 -16.64
CA GLY A 3 57.35 -12.79 -17.36
C GLY A 3 56.55 -13.40 -18.53
N VAL A 4 55.28 -12.97 -18.65
CA VAL A 4 54.47 -12.75 -19.88
C VAL A 4 53.97 -13.96 -20.71
N ALA A 5 52.63 -14.08 -20.83
CA ALA A 5 51.83 -14.02 -22.07
C ALA A 5 50.38 -14.50 -21.79
N SER A 6 49.38 -13.62 -21.83
CA SER A 6 48.56 -13.22 -22.99
C SER A 6 47.54 -14.25 -23.48
N GLY A 7 46.26 -13.97 -23.18
CA GLY A 7 45.14 -13.98 -24.14
C GLY A 7 44.50 -15.31 -24.52
N ALA A 8 43.24 -15.49 -24.14
CA ALA A 8 42.19 -15.96 -25.06
C ALA A 8 40.80 -15.62 -24.51
N PHE A 9 40.14 -14.66 -25.16
CA PHE A 9 38.68 -14.54 -25.17
C PHE A 9 38.11 -15.75 -25.90
N ALA A 10 37.08 -16.39 -25.33
CA ALA A 10 36.12 -17.18 -26.08
C ALA A 10 34.73 -16.98 -25.48
N ALA A 11 33.94 -16.19 -26.19
CA ALA A 11 32.51 -16.08 -26.00
C ALA A 11 31.83 -17.34 -26.52
N ALA A 12 30.86 -17.87 -25.77
CA ALA A 12 29.56 -18.34 -26.26
C ALA A 12 28.89 -19.24 -25.21
N ALA A 13 27.80 -18.76 -24.63
CA ALA A 13 26.60 -19.57 -24.45
C ALA A 13 25.42 -18.63 -24.21
N VAL A 14 24.74 -18.30 -25.32
CA VAL A 14 23.35 -17.87 -25.30
C VAL A 14 22.55 -19.03 -24.72
N GLY A 15 22.00 -18.82 -23.52
CA GLY A 15 21.02 -19.69 -22.89
C GLY A 15 20.01 -18.79 -22.22
N ALA A 16 18.98 -18.40 -22.97
CA ALA A 16 17.83 -17.67 -22.47
C ALA A 16 17.12 -18.53 -21.42
N GLN A 17 17.49 -18.35 -20.14
CA GLN A 17 16.80 -18.97 -19.03
C GLN A 17 15.78 -17.95 -18.51
N GLN A 18 14.53 -18.12 -18.95
CA GLN A 18 13.35 -17.48 -18.35
C GLN A 18 13.30 -17.85 -16.87
N HIS A 19 13.91 -17.02 -16.02
CA HIS A 19 13.78 -17.15 -14.58
C HIS A 19 12.38 -16.70 -14.18
N ARG A 20 11.53 -17.69 -13.88
CA ARG A 20 10.35 -17.53 -13.03
C ARG A 20 10.79 -16.87 -11.71
N MET A 21 10.65 -15.56 -11.62
CA MET A 21 10.96 -14.78 -10.41
C MET A 21 9.67 -14.51 -9.64
N GLY A 22 9.25 -15.49 -8.83
CA GLY A 22 8.31 -15.30 -7.72
C GLY A 22 9.07 -15.07 -6.42
N GLY A 23 9.90 -14.02 -6.37
CA GLY A 23 10.68 -13.65 -5.18
C GLY A 23 9.82 -12.79 -4.25
N ARG A 24 9.63 -13.24 -2.99
CA ARG A 24 8.84 -12.55 -1.96
C ARG A 24 9.43 -11.16 -1.70
N SER A 25 8.84 -10.13 -2.30
CA SER A 25 9.31 -8.76 -2.17
C SER A 25 8.56 -8.08 -1.02
N GLY A 26 9.16 -8.09 0.18
CA GLY A 26 8.59 -7.41 1.36
C GLY A 26 9.04 -5.95 1.46
N LEU A 27 8.13 -5.05 1.85
CA LEU A 27 8.44 -3.64 2.13
C LEU A 27 8.60 -3.46 3.64
N LEU A 28 9.80 -3.11 4.09
CA LEU A 28 10.15 -2.79 5.48
C LEU A 28 10.51 -1.29 5.57
N GLY A 29 9.50 -0.45 5.80
CA GLY A 29 9.69 1.00 5.97
C GLY A 29 10.07 1.75 4.69
N ARG A 30 11.33 2.17 4.56
CA ARG A 30 11.90 2.79 3.33
C ARG A 30 12.63 1.79 2.44
N PHE A 31 12.67 0.51 2.83
CA PHE A 31 13.41 -0.52 2.13
C PHE A 31 12.48 -1.47 1.40
N ILE A 32 12.83 -1.82 0.16
CA ILE A 32 12.18 -2.85 -0.65
C ILE A 32 13.19 -3.96 -0.86
N LEU A 33 12.73 -5.21 -0.91
CA LEU A 33 13.58 -6.32 -1.34
C LEU A 33 13.66 -6.34 -2.88
N ASP A 34 14.86 -6.28 -3.45
CA ASP A 34 15.07 -6.37 -4.90
C ASP A 34 15.05 -7.81 -5.43
N ASN A 35 15.24 -7.96 -6.74
CA ASN A 35 15.26 -9.27 -7.42
C ASN A 35 16.41 -10.18 -6.96
N GLU A 36 17.45 -9.62 -6.33
CA GLU A 36 18.61 -10.32 -5.78
C GLU A 36 18.45 -10.58 -4.27
N GLN A 37 17.26 -10.40 -3.71
CA GLN A 37 16.95 -10.55 -2.29
C GLN A 37 17.69 -9.56 -1.39
N GLN A 38 18.03 -8.37 -1.89
CA GLN A 38 18.68 -7.31 -1.11
C GLN A 38 17.71 -6.21 -0.72
N TYR A 39 17.81 -5.70 0.52
CA TYR A 39 17.04 -4.55 0.97
C TYR A 39 17.63 -3.25 0.38
N VAL A 40 16.87 -2.62 -0.52
CA VAL A 40 17.24 -1.39 -1.23
C VAL A 40 16.39 -0.21 -0.79
N LEU A 41 17.02 0.96 -0.67
CA LEU A 41 16.36 2.18 -0.20
C LEU A 41 15.53 2.84 -1.30
N VAL A 42 14.25 3.10 -1.02
CA VAL A 42 13.38 3.96 -1.82
C VAL A 42 13.41 5.36 -1.23
N SER A 43 14.03 6.29 -1.97
CA SER A 43 14.05 7.71 -1.58
C SER A 43 12.71 8.39 -1.91
N PRO A 44 12.34 9.50 -1.23
CA PRO A 44 11.14 10.27 -1.59
C PRO A 44 11.11 10.72 -3.05
N LYS A 45 12.28 11.02 -3.63
CA LYS A 45 12.39 11.40 -5.06
C LYS A 45 12.02 10.25 -5.99
N MET A 46 12.13 8.99 -5.55
CA MET A 46 11.80 7.82 -6.36
C MET A 46 10.31 7.48 -6.34
N LEU A 47 9.53 8.10 -5.44
CA LEU A 47 8.08 7.95 -5.42
C LEU A 47 7.44 8.50 -6.70
N SER A 48 8.06 9.50 -7.34
CA SER A 48 7.63 10.02 -8.64
C SER A 48 7.78 9.02 -9.78
N ASP A 49 8.54 7.95 -9.57
CA ASP A 49 8.86 6.95 -10.60
C ASP A 49 8.15 5.62 -10.37
N VAL A 50 7.37 5.49 -9.29
CA VAL A 50 6.56 4.30 -9.02
C VAL A 50 5.48 4.16 -10.07
N ARG A 51 5.37 2.97 -10.67
CA ARG A 51 4.46 2.72 -11.79
C ARG A 51 3.55 1.54 -11.58
N ILE A 52 2.33 1.61 -12.11
CA ILE A 52 1.52 0.43 -12.36
C ILE A 52 1.85 -0.06 -13.78
N ILE A 53 2.14 -1.35 -13.91
CA ILE A 53 2.40 -1.99 -15.20
C ILE A 53 1.51 -3.23 -15.35
N ALA A 54 1.19 -3.56 -16.59
CA ALA A 54 0.63 -4.87 -16.91
C ALA A 54 1.67 -5.96 -16.58
N HIS A 55 1.23 -7.06 -15.98
CA HIS A 55 2.08 -8.18 -15.59
C HIS A 55 1.34 -9.50 -15.79
N GLU A 56 2.06 -10.60 -15.91
CA GLU A 56 1.45 -11.94 -15.90
C GLU A 56 0.60 -12.11 -14.64
N GLY A 57 -0.68 -12.44 -14.80
CA GLY A 57 -1.64 -12.52 -13.69
C GLY A 57 -2.34 -11.20 -13.32
N GLY A 58 -2.17 -10.13 -14.09
CA GLY A 58 -2.93 -8.88 -13.95
C GLY A 58 -2.01 -7.66 -13.98
N TRP A 59 -1.57 -7.21 -12.80
CA TRP A 59 -0.80 -5.98 -12.64
C TRP A 59 0.36 -6.16 -11.67
N ALA A 60 1.34 -5.26 -11.78
CA ALA A 60 2.47 -5.15 -10.86
C ALA A 60 2.85 -3.69 -10.63
N LEU A 61 3.56 -3.44 -9.53
CA LEU A 61 4.26 -2.19 -9.29
C LEU A 61 5.69 -2.28 -9.77
N ARG A 62 6.12 -1.30 -10.59
CA ARG A 62 7.53 -1.07 -10.86
C ARG A 62 8.02 0.06 -9.96
N VAL A 63 8.94 -0.24 -9.06
CA VAL A 63 9.48 0.72 -8.09
C VAL A 63 10.96 0.97 -8.39
N ALA A 64 11.34 2.24 -8.52
CA ALA A 64 12.73 2.63 -8.65
C ALA A 64 13.45 2.60 -7.29
N TYR A 65 14.70 2.16 -7.27
CA TYR A 65 15.54 2.15 -6.07
C TYR A 65 16.97 2.58 -6.41
N LEU A 66 17.71 3.06 -5.41
CA LEU A 66 19.14 3.34 -5.55
C LEU A 66 19.90 2.04 -5.32
N SER A 67 20.53 1.47 -6.36
CA SER A 67 21.39 0.31 -6.18
C SER A 67 22.67 0.75 -5.47
N ARG A 68 23.00 0.11 -4.35
CA ARG A 68 24.35 0.20 -3.77
C ARG A 68 25.19 -0.94 -4.34
N ARG A 69 25.68 -0.81 -5.57
CA ARG A 69 26.83 -1.63 -5.97
C ARG A 69 28.06 -1.14 -5.19
N SER A 70 28.48 -1.90 -4.19
CA SER A 70 29.80 -1.77 -3.59
C SER A 70 30.71 -2.82 -4.21
N GLU A 71 31.52 -2.44 -5.19
CA GLU A 71 32.74 -3.17 -5.55
C GLU A 71 33.51 -2.36 -6.59
N LEU A 72 34.30 -1.38 -6.12
CA LEU A 72 35.57 -0.94 -6.71
C LEU A 72 36.12 0.22 -5.87
N GLU A 73 37.36 0.04 -5.43
CA GLU A 73 38.31 0.99 -4.85
C GLU A 73 37.82 2.45 -4.69
N ARG A 74 37.43 2.79 -3.46
CA ARG A 74 37.02 4.14 -3.10
C ARG A 74 38.20 5.11 -3.18
N ARG A 75 38.23 5.94 -4.23
CA ARG A 75 39.00 7.19 -4.23
C ARG A 75 38.06 8.30 -3.76
N TRP A 76 38.58 9.26 -3.01
CA TRP A 76 37.76 10.28 -2.32
C TRP A 76 36.99 11.23 -3.27
N ARG A 77 37.16 11.09 -4.59
CA ARG A 77 36.42 11.81 -5.63
C ARG A 77 35.12 11.10 -6.07
N ASP A 78 34.87 9.88 -5.59
CA ASP A 78 33.72 9.04 -6.01
C ASP A 78 32.48 9.24 -5.12
N VAL A 79 32.45 10.30 -4.28
CA VAL A 79 31.33 10.67 -3.40
C VAL A 79 30.08 11.13 -4.18
N VAL A 80 30.17 11.22 -5.52
CA VAL A 80 29.07 11.64 -6.40
C VAL A 80 28.57 10.51 -7.30
N ASP A 81 29.03 9.26 -7.11
CA ASP A 81 28.40 8.13 -7.80
C ASP A 81 27.15 7.68 -7.01
N LEU A 82 26.06 8.42 -7.20
CA LEU A 82 24.72 8.01 -6.81
C LEU A 82 24.42 6.73 -7.62
N GLY A 83 24.71 5.58 -7.01
CA GLY A 83 24.71 4.28 -7.68
C GLY A 83 23.54 4.06 -8.64
N ALA A 84 23.82 3.35 -9.74
CA ALA A 84 22.90 3.12 -10.84
C ALA A 84 21.46 2.86 -10.36
N MET A 85 20.51 3.63 -10.91
CA MET A 85 19.10 3.50 -10.55
C MET A 85 18.56 2.16 -11.06
N GLY A 86 18.14 1.31 -10.13
CA GLY A 86 17.55 0.01 -10.41
C GLY A 86 16.02 0.07 -10.38
N HIS A 87 15.39 -1.00 -10.86
CA HIS A 87 13.93 -1.18 -10.75
C HIS A 87 13.63 -2.57 -10.21
N VAL A 88 12.60 -2.67 -9.37
CA VAL A 88 12.02 -3.94 -8.94
C VAL A 88 10.56 -3.99 -9.38
N THR A 89 10.13 -5.17 -9.81
CA THR A 89 8.74 -5.44 -10.17
C THR A 89 8.09 -6.28 -9.07
N ILE A 90 7.08 -5.73 -8.42
CA ILE A 90 6.35 -6.36 -7.32
C ILE A 90 4.95 -6.70 -7.83
N SER A 91 4.57 -7.98 -7.82
CA SER A 91 3.26 -8.46 -8.29
C SER A 91 2.50 -9.17 -7.16
N GLY A 92 1.23 -9.52 -7.41
CA GLY A 92 0.42 -10.31 -6.48
C GLY A 92 0.12 -9.60 -5.14
N ALA A 93 0.12 -10.37 -4.05
CA ALA A 93 -0.22 -9.87 -2.71
C ALA A 93 0.80 -8.85 -2.18
N GLU A 94 2.07 -9.05 -2.54
CA GLU A 94 3.16 -8.12 -2.24
C GLU A 94 2.93 -6.77 -2.91
N ALA A 95 2.37 -6.74 -4.14
CA ALA A 95 2.06 -5.50 -4.84
C ALA A 95 0.97 -4.70 -4.12
N ILE A 96 -0.07 -5.37 -3.62
CA ILE A 96 -1.14 -4.75 -2.82
C ILE A 96 -0.55 -4.15 -1.53
N THR A 97 0.29 -4.91 -0.84
CA THR A 97 0.94 -4.48 0.40
C THR A 97 1.85 -3.27 0.16
N ALA A 98 2.65 -3.31 -0.90
CA ALA A 98 3.50 -2.18 -1.30
C ALA A 98 2.67 -0.97 -1.72
N ALA A 99 1.59 -1.15 -2.49
CA ALA A 99 0.70 -0.08 -2.93
C ALA A 99 0.07 0.66 -1.73
N ARG A 100 -0.44 -0.08 -0.74
CA ARG A 100 -1.00 0.47 0.51
C ARG A 100 -0.03 1.38 1.26
N GLN A 101 1.27 1.08 1.21
CA GLN A 101 2.31 1.87 1.89
C GLN A 101 2.82 3.05 1.03
N LEU A 102 2.86 2.89 -0.29
CA LEU A 102 3.42 3.89 -1.20
C LEU A 102 2.41 4.96 -1.61
N LEU A 103 1.15 4.59 -1.87
CA LEU A 103 0.13 5.52 -2.37
C LEU A 103 -0.17 6.69 -1.43
N PRO A 104 -0.32 6.52 -0.10
CA PRO A 104 -0.53 7.64 0.80
C PRO A 104 0.61 8.68 0.73
N ARG A 105 1.85 8.21 0.53
CA ARG A 105 3.03 9.07 0.38
C ARG A 105 3.08 9.77 -0.97
N ILE A 106 2.63 9.10 -2.04
CA ILE A 106 2.52 9.66 -3.39
C ILE A 106 1.42 10.73 -3.45
N ASN A 107 0.32 10.52 -2.73
CA ASN A 107 -0.76 11.48 -2.63
C ASN A 107 -0.38 12.67 -1.76
N GLY A 108 0.31 12.43 -0.62
CA GLY A 108 1.17 13.37 0.14
C GLY A 108 0.49 14.59 0.77
N PHE A 109 -0.60 15.07 0.19
CA PHE A 109 -1.36 16.26 0.55
C PHE A 109 -2.85 15.96 0.46
N GLY A 110 -3.63 16.56 1.37
CA GLY A 110 -5.09 16.44 1.36
C GLY A 110 -5.69 16.90 0.03
N ALA A 111 -6.81 16.28 -0.34
CA ALA A 111 -7.56 16.61 -1.55
C ALA A 111 -8.71 17.58 -1.24
N ARG A 112 -9.12 18.36 -2.24
CA ARG A 112 -10.35 19.16 -2.15
C ARG A 112 -11.56 18.23 -2.05
N GLN A 113 -12.62 18.65 -1.37
CA GLN A 113 -13.84 17.86 -1.19
C GLN A 113 -14.43 17.33 -2.51
N SER A 114 -14.37 18.11 -3.59
CA SER A 114 -14.83 17.68 -4.91
C SER A 114 -14.01 16.51 -5.46
N VAL A 115 -12.69 16.52 -5.28
CA VAL A 115 -11.79 15.45 -5.71
C VAL A 115 -12.04 14.19 -4.89
N VAL A 116 -12.26 14.35 -3.57
CA VAL A 116 -12.63 13.23 -2.68
C VAL A 116 -13.94 12.60 -3.12
N SER A 117 -14.97 13.40 -3.41
CA SER A 117 -16.27 12.90 -3.87
C SER A 117 -16.16 12.14 -5.19
N THR A 118 -15.42 12.67 -6.17
CA THR A 118 -15.17 11.97 -7.44
C THR A 118 -14.39 10.66 -7.21
N ALA A 119 -13.38 10.67 -6.35
CA ALA A 119 -12.60 9.49 -6.02
C ALA A 119 -13.46 8.40 -5.38
N ALA A 120 -14.32 8.77 -4.42
CA ALA A 120 -15.24 7.85 -3.75
C ALA A 120 -16.22 7.22 -4.74
N GLN A 121 -16.81 8.01 -5.65
CA GLN A 121 -17.70 7.51 -6.70
C GLN A 121 -16.98 6.53 -7.63
N MET A 122 -15.72 6.80 -7.99
CA MET A 122 -14.92 5.88 -8.78
C MET A 122 -14.61 4.59 -8.02
N ALA A 123 -14.14 4.68 -6.78
CA ALA A 123 -13.80 3.54 -5.93
C ALA A 123 -15.01 2.62 -5.73
N ALA A 124 -16.20 3.18 -5.52
CA ALA A 124 -17.45 2.43 -5.36
C ALA A 124 -17.85 1.58 -6.59
N THR A 125 -17.29 1.85 -7.77
CA THR A 125 -17.51 1.02 -8.96
C THR A 125 -16.57 -0.19 -9.05
N TRP A 126 -15.57 -0.28 -8.18
CA TRP A 126 -14.56 -1.32 -8.20
C TRP A 126 -14.87 -2.36 -7.12
N SER A 127 -15.05 -3.61 -7.52
CA SER A 127 -15.27 -4.72 -6.59
C SER A 127 -13.98 -5.11 -5.87
N SER A 128 -12.83 -4.76 -6.43
CA SER A 128 -11.51 -5.05 -5.88
C SER A 128 -10.47 -3.99 -6.28
N PRO A 129 -9.34 -3.88 -5.55
CA PRO A 129 -8.23 -3.02 -5.96
C PRO A 129 -7.70 -3.33 -7.37
N SER A 130 -7.76 -4.60 -7.77
CA SER A 130 -7.34 -5.06 -9.10
C SER A 130 -8.19 -4.46 -10.22
N ASP A 131 -9.49 -4.23 -9.98
CA ASP A 131 -10.37 -3.58 -10.96
C ASP A 131 -9.96 -2.12 -11.18
N GLY A 132 -9.59 -1.42 -10.11
CA GLY A 132 -9.03 -0.07 -10.18
C GLY A 132 -7.72 -0.01 -10.95
N CYS A 133 -6.80 -0.95 -10.70
CA CYS A 133 -5.56 -1.06 -11.46
C CYS A 133 -5.81 -1.36 -12.95
N ALA A 134 -6.73 -2.28 -13.27
CA ALA A 134 -7.10 -2.60 -14.64
C ALA A 134 -7.73 -1.40 -15.35
N TYR A 135 -8.61 -0.66 -14.67
CA TYR A 135 -9.20 0.58 -15.16
C TYR A 135 -8.12 1.62 -15.50
N ILE A 136 -7.16 1.85 -14.60
CA ILE A 136 -6.04 2.78 -14.84
C ILE A 136 -5.20 2.33 -16.05
N LEU A 137 -4.83 1.05 -16.11
CA LEU A 137 -4.03 0.50 -17.20
C LEU A 137 -4.74 0.62 -18.56
N SER A 138 -6.04 0.37 -18.62
CA SER A 138 -6.85 0.51 -19.85
C SER A 138 -6.86 1.95 -20.39
N ARG A 139 -6.74 2.95 -19.51
CA ARG A 139 -6.76 4.37 -19.84
C ARG A 139 -5.37 5.00 -19.96
N ALA A 140 -4.31 4.25 -19.67
CA ALA A 140 -2.95 4.77 -19.67
C ALA A 140 -2.58 5.46 -21.00
N ARG A 141 -3.01 4.91 -22.15
CA ARG A 141 -2.78 5.50 -23.48
C ARG A 141 -3.53 6.82 -23.70
N GLU A 142 -4.82 6.88 -23.33
CA GLU A 142 -5.65 8.08 -23.45
C GLU A 142 -5.11 9.20 -22.56
N LEU A 143 -4.78 8.86 -21.31
CA LEU A 143 -4.19 9.80 -20.37
C LEU A 143 -2.85 10.32 -20.93
N HIS A 144 -2.01 9.44 -21.50
CA HIS A 144 -0.69 9.80 -22.02
C HIS A 144 -0.79 10.78 -23.18
N ALA A 145 -1.76 10.57 -24.07
CA ALA A 145 -2.02 11.47 -25.19
C ALA A 145 -2.48 12.88 -24.76
N ARG A 146 -2.99 13.06 -23.54
CA ARG A 146 -3.46 14.35 -23.02
C ARG A 146 -2.42 15.14 -22.22
N GLN A 147 -1.22 14.59 -22.00
CA GLN A 147 -0.19 15.24 -21.20
C GLN A 147 0.95 15.83 -22.03
N VAL A 148 1.43 17.00 -21.57
CA VAL A 148 2.55 17.75 -22.17
C VAL A 148 3.90 17.38 -21.53
N TYR A 149 3.88 16.77 -20.33
CA TYR A 149 5.08 16.41 -19.56
C TYR A 149 4.82 15.19 -18.66
N GLY A 150 5.80 14.29 -18.53
CA GLY A 150 5.72 13.09 -17.68
C GLY A 150 5.27 11.82 -18.41
N ASP A 151 5.45 10.67 -17.73
CA ASP A 151 5.07 9.34 -18.23
C ASP A 151 4.02 8.74 -17.28
N LEU A 152 2.81 8.55 -17.79
CA LEU A 152 1.63 8.13 -17.03
C LEU A 152 1.61 6.67 -16.62
N GLY A 153 2.63 5.90 -16.98
CA GLY A 153 2.91 4.68 -16.24
C GLY A 153 3.15 4.99 -14.76
N SER A 154 3.67 6.18 -14.42
CA SER A 154 3.90 6.59 -13.04
C SER A 154 2.64 7.06 -12.33
N LEU A 155 2.44 6.49 -11.14
CA LEU A 155 1.37 6.83 -10.20
C LEU A 155 1.31 8.31 -9.90
N SER A 156 2.44 9.02 -9.89
CA SER A 156 2.48 10.44 -9.51
C SER A 156 1.87 11.37 -10.56
N TYR A 157 1.73 10.93 -11.82
CA TYR A 157 1.16 11.73 -12.91
C TYR A 157 -0.31 11.42 -13.17
N LEU A 158 -0.89 10.44 -12.49
CA LEU A 158 -2.31 10.14 -12.60
C LEU A 158 -3.16 11.30 -12.03
N PRO A 159 -4.37 11.53 -12.56
CA PRO A 159 -5.31 12.49 -11.98
C PRO A 159 -5.52 12.23 -10.49
N ALA A 160 -5.57 13.29 -9.69
CA ALA A 160 -5.66 13.18 -8.23
C ALA A 160 -6.85 12.31 -7.76
N SER A 161 -8.01 12.44 -8.42
CA SER A 161 -9.19 11.62 -8.12
C SER A 161 -8.96 10.12 -8.37
N MET A 162 -8.21 9.77 -9.42
CA MET A 162 -7.92 8.38 -9.78
C MET A 162 -6.90 7.75 -8.82
N ARG A 163 -5.88 8.51 -8.39
CA ARG A 163 -4.93 8.07 -7.35
C ARG A 163 -5.63 7.87 -6.02
N LEU A 164 -6.49 8.80 -5.65
CA LEU A 164 -7.23 8.73 -4.40
C LEU A 164 -8.25 7.59 -4.41
N ALA A 165 -8.95 7.37 -5.52
CA ALA A 165 -9.86 6.23 -5.65
C ALA A 165 -9.11 4.90 -5.45
N LEU A 166 -7.91 4.78 -6.00
CA LEU A 166 -7.08 3.58 -5.85
C LEU A 166 -6.58 3.43 -4.41
N GLU A 167 -6.21 4.51 -3.75
CA GLU A 167 -5.87 4.48 -2.33
C GLU A 167 -7.07 4.02 -1.48
N MET A 168 -8.27 4.57 -1.72
CA MET A 168 -9.49 4.19 -1.03
C MET A 168 -9.81 2.69 -1.22
N SER A 169 -9.80 2.19 -2.45
CA SER A 169 -10.09 0.78 -2.71
C SER A 169 -9.07 -0.18 -2.09
N LEU A 170 -7.80 0.25 -1.97
CA LEU A 170 -6.77 -0.54 -1.31
C LEU A 170 -6.98 -0.62 0.20
N HIS A 171 -7.50 0.41 0.85
CA HIS A 171 -7.63 0.48 2.31
C HIS A 171 -9.01 0.12 2.86
N GLU A 172 -10.06 0.10 2.02
CA GLU A 172 -11.45 -0.15 2.41
C GLU A 172 -11.65 -1.36 3.34
N GLU A 173 -11.08 -2.52 3.00
CA GLU A 173 -11.23 -3.73 3.82
C GLU A 173 -10.56 -3.59 5.21
N GLN A 174 -9.43 -2.88 5.27
CA GLN A 174 -8.74 -2.64 6.54
C GLN A 174 -9.49 -1.62 7.39
N GLU A 175 -10.03 -0.58 6.77
CA GLU A 175 -10.87 0.43 7.41
C GLU A 175 -12.15 -0.20 7.96
N GLN A 176 -12.82 -1.06 7.19
CA GLN A 176 -14.00 -1.79 7.64
C GLN A 176 -13.70 -2.63 8.88
N ARG A 177 -12.60 -3.39 8.87
CA ARG A 177 -12.19 -4.20 10.03
C ARG A 177 -11.85 -3.35 11.26
N ALA A 178 -11.29 -2.16 11.07
CA ALA A 178 -11.03 -1.23 12.17
C ALA A 178 -12.35 -0.70 12.77
N LEU A 179 -13.29 -0.27 11.92
CA LEU A 179 -14.60 0.22 12.34
C LEU A 179 -15.42 -0.85 13.07
N ASP A 180 -15.42 -2.08 12.58
CA ASP A 180 -16.11 -3.19 13.24
C ASP A 180 -15.52 -3.47 14.64
N GLY A 181 -14.21 -3.32 14.80
CA GLY A 181 -13.54 -3.44 16.10
C GLY A 181 -13.91 -2.30 17.05
N GLU A 182 -13.93 -1.06 16.57
CA GLU A 182 -14.37 0.10 17.36
C GLU A 182 -15.84 -0.03 17.80
N LEU A 183 -16.71 -0.51 16.90
CA LEU A 183 -18.13 -0.75 17.22
C LEU A 183 -18.28 -1.80 18.32
N ALA A 184 -17.54 -2.90 18.25
CA ALA A 184 -17.57 -3.95 19.27
C ALA A 184 -17.14 -3.42 20.65
N GLU A 185 -16.16 -2.51 20.70
CA GLU A 185 -15.72 -1.88 21.94
C GLU A 185 -16.78 -0.92 22.52
N LEU A 186 -17.43 -0.13 21.65
CA LEU A 186 -18.54 0.75 22.04
C LEU A 186 -19.71 -0.04 22.61
N GLU A 187 -20.10 -1.14 21.96
CA GLU A 187 -21.18 -2.01 22.45
C GLU A 187 -20.87 -2.64 23.80
N ARG A 188 -19.62 -3.08 24.03
CA ARG A 188 -19.18 -3.60 25.33
C ARG A 188 -19.32 -2.52 26.41
N THR A 189 -18.84 -1.31 26.12
CA THR A 189 -18.87 -0.18 27.07
C THR A 189 -20.31 0.24 27.39
N TRP A 190 -21.18 0.25 26.37
CA TRP A 190 -22.61 0.52 26.56
C TRP A 190 -23.27 -0.53 27.46
N ARG A 191 -22.98 -1.82 27.25
CA ARG A 191 -23.50 -2.91 28.09
C ARG A 191 -23.00 -2.83 29.53
N GLU A 192 -21.74 -2.49 29.73
CA GLU A 192 -21.19 -2.27 31.08
C GLU A 192 -21.89 -1.11 31.79
N ALA A 193 -22.15 -0.01 31.09
CA ALA A 193 -22.90 1.12 31.62
C ALA A 193 -24.34 0.76 32.00
N GLU A 194 -25.03 -0.03 31.18
CA GLU A 194 -26.37 -0.58 31.49
C GLU A 194 -26.35 -1.43 32.77
N ILE A 195 -25.35 -2.29 32.94
CA ILE A 195 -25.20 -3.10 34.16
C ILE A 195 -25.02 -2.19 35.39
N VAL A 196 -24.15 -1.18 35.29
CA VAL A 196 -23.91 -0.23 36.40
C VAL A 196 -25.17 0.56 36.73
N ALA A 197 -25.92 1.02 35.72
CA ALA A 197 -27.18 1.72 35.92
C ALA A 197 -28.21 0.82 36.63
N GLY A 198 -28.34 -0.44 36.21
CA GLY A 198 -29.21 -1.40 36.87
C GLY A 198 -28.83 -1.68 38.33
N ILE A 199 -27.53 -1.74 38.64
CA ILE A 199 -27.06 -1.85 40.03
C ILE A 199 -27.40 -0.59 40.82
N ALA A 200 -27.14 0.60 40.27
CA ALA A 200 -27.41 1.88 40.93
C ALA A 200 -28.90 2.06 41.23
N ASP A 201 -29.77 1.74 40.28
CA ASP A 201 -31.23 1.75 40.47
C ASP A 201 -31.65 0.78 41.59
N GLY A 202 -31.05 -0.41 41.66
CA GLY A 202 -31.29 -1.37 42.73
C GLY A 202 -30.85 -0.90 44.13
N LEU A 203 -29.79 -0.08 44.22
CA LEU A 203 -29.28 0.46 45.48
C LEU A 203 -30.09 1.65 46.00
N LEU A 204 -30.77 2.39 45.12
CA LEU A 204 -31.48 3.62 45.46
C LEU A 204 -32.93 3.38 45.91
N ILE A 205 -33.45 2.15 45.82
CA ILE A 205 -34.82 1.81 46.22
C ILE A 205 -34.84 1.28 47.66
N PRO A 206 -35.52 1.94 48.61
CA PRO A 206 -35.70 1.41 49.96
C PRO A 206 -36.47 0.08 49.93
N PRO A 207 -36.12 -0.91 50.78
CA PRO A 207 -36.75 -2.23 50.78
C PRO A 207 -38.28 -2.18 50.88
N SER A 208 -38.82 -1.23 51.65
CA SER A 208 -40.25 -1.04 51.84
C SER A 208 -41.00 -0.65 50.55
N VAL A 209 -40.33 0.04 49.62
CA VAL A 209 -40.91 0.43 48.33
C VAL A 209 -40.91 -0.75 47.36
N ALA A 210 -39.82 -1.53 47.34
CA ALA A 210 -39.72 -2.75 46.54
C ALA A 210 -40.78 -3.79 46.92
N THR A 211 -40.96 -4.08 48.22
CA THR A 211 -41.98 -5.03 48.70
C THR A 211 -43.40 -4.60 48.34
N LYS A 212 -43.67 -3.28 48.37
CA LYS A 212 -44.98 -2.73 48.00
C LYS A 212 -45.26 -2.85 46.50
N ALA A 213 -44.24 -2.66 45.66
CA ALA A 213 -44.35 -2.82 44.21
C ALA A 213 -44.63 -4.28 43.80
N ASP A 214 -43.98 -5.25 44.45
CA ASP A 214 -44.21 -6.68 44.20
C ASP A 214 -45.64 -7.12 44.59
N GLN A 215 -46.15 -6.64 45.74
CA GLN A 215 -47.52 -6.90 46.19
C GLN A 215 -48.58 -6.35 45.23
N LEU A 216 -48.30 -5.25 44.53
CA LEU A 216 -49.20 -4.69 43.54
C LEU A 216 -49.14 -5.47 42.21
N ARG A 217 -47.96 -5.94 41.82
CA ARG A 217 -47.78 -6.78 40.63
C ARG A 217 -48.44 -8.15 40.76
N SER A 218 -48.44 -8.75 41.94
CA SER A 218 -49.05 -10.07 42.19
C SER A 218 -50.59 -10.04 42.33
N ARG A 219 -51.21 -8.85 42.35
CA ARG A 219 -52.67 -8.66 42.43
C ARG A 219 -53.29 -8.27 41.08
N SER A 220 -52.46 -8.05 40.06
CA SER A 220 -52.84 -7.91 38.65
C SER A 220 -52.83 -9.27 37.97
#